data_AF-A0A3L7JS71-F1
#
_entry.id   AF-A0A3L7JS71-F1
#
_cell.length_a   1.000
_cell.length_b   1.000
_cell.length_c   1.000
_cell.angle_alpha   90.00
_cell.angle_beta   90.00
_cell.angle_gamma   90.00
#
_symmetry.space_group_name_H-M   'P 1'
#
loop_
_entity.id
_entity.type
_entity.pdbx_description
1 polymer ?
#
loop_
_entity_poly.entity_id
_entity_poly.type
_entity_poly.pdbx_seq_one_letter_code
_entity_poly.pdbx_strand_id
1 'polypeptide(L)' 'MKQLEIKGIFNQFGFGHLYLHLKIPIEISGVLNGVESDFLEDFFAVYDFSSYDRLFFDEFRHLLRLHQVIYNQRLQQS' A
#
# COMPACT_ATOMS: atom_id res chain seq x y z
N MET A 1 -5.75 3.54 -8.75
CA MET A 1 -4.94 4.70 -8.33
C MET A 1 -3.95 5.15 -9.41
N LYS A 2 -3.62 6.44 -9.51
CA LYS A 2 -2.59 6.93 -10.44
C LYS A 2 -1.19 6.88 -9.81
N GLN A 3 -0.13 6.79 -10.63
CA GLN A 3 1.25 6.67 -10.14
C GLN A 3 1.72 7.82 -9.24
N LEU A 4 1.33 9.06 -9.56
CA LEU A 4 1.70 10.24 -8.76
C LEU A 4 1.02 10.23 -7.39
N GLU A 5 -0.21 9.72 -7.33
CA GLU A 5 -1.01 9.60 -6.13
C GLU A 5 -0.46 8.51 -5.21
N ILE A 6 -0.13 7.32 -5.74
CA ILE A 6 0.55 6.25 -5.00
C ILE A 6 1.84 6.80 -4.37
N LYS A 7 2.68 7.46 -5.17
CA LYS A 7 3.92 8.08 -4.67
C LYS A 7 3.65 9.10 -3.57
N GLY A 8 2.60 9.92 -3.71
CA GLY A 8 2.19 10.91 -2.73
C GLY A 8 1.90 10.28 -1.37
N ILE A 9 1.08 9.23 -1.36
CA ILE A 9 0.71 8.49 -0.15
C ILE A 9 1.95 7.86 0.50
N PHE A 10 2.80 7.17 -0.26
CA PHE A 10 4.05 6.62 0.30
C PHE A 10 4.92 7.70 0.97
N ASN A 11 5.04 8.90 0.37
CA ASN A 11 5.81 9.99 0.97
C ASN A 11 5.15 10.55 2.23
N GLN A 12 3.82 10.67 2.27
CA GLN A 12 3.06 11.16 3.42
C GLN A 12 3.31 10.31 4.67
N PHE A 13 3.45 8.99 4.51
CA PHE A 13 3.75 8.06 5.59
C PHE A 13 5.26 7.84 5.83
N GLY A 14 6.13 8.59 5.15
CA GLY A 14 7.58 8.46 5.30
C GLY A 14 8.20 7.24 4.60
N PHE A 15 7.45 6.55 3.75
CA PHE A 15 7.86 5.35 3.01
C PHE A 15 8.32 5.65 1.57
N GLY A 16 8.67 6.91 1.29
CA GLY A 16 9.12 7.33 -0.04
C GLY A 16 10.32 6.54 -0.58
N HIS A 17 11.24 6.11 0.30
CA HIS A 17 12.37 5.26 -0.07
C HIS A 17 11.93 3.86 -0.50
N LEU A 18 10.91 3.28 0.16
CA LEU A 18 10.37 1.97 -0.20
C LEU A 18 9.67 2.02 -1.57
N TYR A 19 8.97 3.11 -1.87
CA TYR A 19 8.31 3.30 -3.17
C TYR A 19 9.28 3.22 -4.35
N LEU A 20 10.53 3.71 -4.20
CA LEU A 20 11.52 3.66 -5.27
C LEU A 20 11.81 2.23 -5.74
N HIS A 21 11.78 1.26 -4.82
CA HIS A 21 12.03 -0.14 -5.12
C HIS A 21 10.75 -0.91 -5.49
N LEU A 22 9.59 -0.43 -5.05
CA LEU A 22 8.30 -1.07 -5.31
C LEU A 22 7.59 -0.53 -6.56
N LYS A 23 7.98 0.63 -7.09
CA LYS A 23 7.30 1.30 -8.21
C LYS A 23 7.07 0.36 -9.40
N ILE A 24 8.14 -0.25 -9.93
CA ILE A 24 8.06 -1.10 -11.12
C ILE A 24 7.20 -2.35 -10.86
N PRO A 25 7.41 -3.10 -9.76
CA PRO A 25 6.51 -4.21 -9.41
C PRO A 25 5.04 -3.81 -9.23
N ILE A 26 4.75 -2.67 -8.59
CA ILE A 26 3.38 -2.15 -8.42
C ILE A 26 2.76 -1.85 -9.79
N GLU A 27 3.51 -1.18 -10.66
CA GLU A 27 3.05 -0.80 -12.01
C GLU A 27 2.73 -2.01 -12.87
N ILE A 28 3.64 -2.99 -12.94
CA ILE A 28 3.47 -4.18 -13.79
C ILE A 28 2.39 -5.10 -13.25
N SER A 29 2.33 -5.30 -11.93
CA SER A 29 1.36 -6.20 -11.31
C SER A 29 -0.06 -5.65 -11.31
N GLY A 30 -0.22 -4.33 -11.39
CA GLY A 30 -1.51 -3.67 -11.23
C GLY A 30 -2.14 -3.88 -9.86
N VAL A 31 -1.35 -4.18 -8.81
CA VAL A 31 -1.89 -4.53 -7.48
C VAL A 31 -2.69 -3.39 -6.82
N LEU A 32 -2.45 -2.14 -7.25
CA LEU A 32 -3.17 -0.94 -6.80
C LEU A 32 -4.16 -0.41 -7.86
N ASN A 33 -4.48 -1.20 -8.90
CA ASN A 33 -5.49 -0.84 -9.88
C ASN A 33 -6.88 -0.95 -9.24
N GLY A 34 -7.68 0.11 -9.36
CA GLY A 34 -9.01 0.17 -8.72
C GLY A 34 -8.99 0.27 -7.19
N VAL A 35 -7.80 0.39 -6.58
CA VAL A 35 -7.66 0.70 -5.16
C VAL A 35 -7.82 2.20 -4.97
N GLU A 36 -8.68 2.59 -4.03
CA GLU A 36 -8.92 3.96 -3.58
C GLU A 36 -7.81 4.43 -2.64
N SER A 37 -7.56 5.74 -2.61
CA SER A 37 -6.48 6.33 -1.79
C SER A 37 -6.69 6.07 -0.30
N ASP A 38 -7.92 6.22 0.19
CA ASP A 38 -8.30 5.96 1.59
C ASP A 38 -7.93 4.55 2.06
N PHE A 39 -8.02 3.55 1.17
CA PHE A 39 -7.64 2.18 1.50
C PHE A 39 -6.13 2.05 1.70
N LEU A 40 -5.33 2.69 0.85
CA LEU A 40 -3.87 2.63 0.95
C LEU A 40 -3.36 3.45 2.14
N GLU A 41 -4.04 4.55 2.47
CA GLU A 41 -3.78 5.33 3.68
C GLU A 41 -4.11 4.52 4.94
N ASP A 42 -5.26 3.83 4.99
CA ASP A 42 -5.60 2.94 6.12
C ASP A 42 -4.61 1.77 6.24
N PHE A 43 -4.14 1.24 5.10
CA PHE A 43 -3.09 0.22 5.09
C PHE A 43 -1.81 0.73 5.76
N PHE A 44 -1.30 1.89 5.38
CA PHE A 44 -0.09 2.44 6.01
C PHE A 44 -0.31 2.96 7.44
N ALA A 45 -1.55 3.22 7.84
CA ALA A 45 -1.87 3.48 9.25
C ALA A 45 -1.81 2.21 10.11
N VAL A 46 -2.06 1.03 9.54
CA VAL A 46 -2.04 -0.26 10.25
C VAL A 46 -0.66 -0.91 10.21
N TYR A 47 0.06 -0.84 9.08
CA TYR A 47 1.35 -1.49 8.91
C TYR A 47 2.48 -0.47 8.91
N ASP A 48 3.31 -0.51 9.95
CA ASP A 48 4.49 0.34 10.08
C ASP A 48 5.72 -0.30 9.41
N PHE A 49 6.22 0.37 8.37
CA PHE A 49 7.45 0.00 7.67
C PHE A 49 8.62 0.95 7.97
N SER A 50 8.52 1.78 9.02
CA SER A 50 9.52 2.80 9.36
C SER A 50 10.90 2.21 9.66
N SER A 51 10.94 1.00 10.21
CA SER A 51 12.16 0.24 10.48
C SER A 51 12.70 -0.55 9.29
N TYR A 52 12.00 -0.53 8.15
CA TYR A 52 12.40 -1.30 6.98
C TYR A 52 13.35 -0.49 6.10
N ASP A 53 14.55 -1.04 5.91
CA ASP A 53 15.47 -0.57 4.87
C ASP A 53 14.98 -0.97 3.47
N ARG A 54 14.26 -2.10 3.37
CA ARG A 54 13.68 -2.62 2.13
C ARG A 54 12.42 -3.41 2.44
N LEU A 55 11.38 -3.20 1.63
CA LEU A 55 10.15 -3.98 1.61
C LEU A 55 10.07 -4.78 0.31
N PHE A 56 9.95 -6.11 0.42
CA PHE A 56 9.82 -6.95 -0.77
C PHE A 56 8.41 -6.85 -1.36
N PHE A 57 8.31 -6.94 -2.68
CA PHE A 57 7.03 -6.82 -3.36
C PHE A 57 6.01 -7.89 -2.94
N ASP A 58 6.46 -9.14 -2.78
CA ASP A 58 5.56 -10.23 -2.38
C ASP A 58 5.04 -10.05 -0.95
N GLU A 59 5.87 -9.53 -0.04
CA GLU A 59 5.47 -9.16 1.32
C GLU A 59 4.44 -8.03 1.29
N PHE A 60 4.73 -6.93 0.60
CA PHE A 60 3.79 -5.82 0.40
C PHE A 60 2.45 -6.32 -0.14
N ARG A 61 2.47 -7.11 -1.22
CA ARG A 61 1.27 -7.68 -1.85
C ARG A 61 0.50 -8.60 -0.91
N HIS A 62 1.19 -9.40 -0.11
CA HIS A 62 0.56 -10.30 0.84
C HIS A 62 -0.16 -9.52 1.95
N LEU A 63 0.51 -8.55 2.57
CA LEU A 63 -0.06 -7.71 3.63
C LEU A 63 -1.23 -6.88 3.10
N LEU A 64 -1.10 -6.32 1.89
CA LEU A 64 -2.17 -5.56 1.24
C LEU A 64 -3.45 -6.40 1.04
N ARG A 65 -3.29 -7.66 0.62
CA ARG A 65 -4.40 -8.61 0.46
C ARG A 65 -5.06 -8.98 1.79
N LEU A 66 -4.26 -9.24 2.82
CA LEU A 66 -4.78 -9.50 4.16
C LEU A 66 -5.57 -8.29 4.68
N HIS A 67 -5.01 -7.09 4.49
CA HIS A 67 -5.66 -5.85 4.88
C HIS A 67 -6.99 -5.63 4.12
N GLN A 68 -7.04 -5.96 2.83
CA GLN A 68 -8.28 -5.87 2.04
C GLN A 68 -9.42 -6.71 2.64
N VAL A 69 -9.11 -7.93 3.09
CA VAL A 69 -10.12 -8.79 3.74
C VAL A 69 -10.63 -8.13 5.03
N ILE A 70 -9.73 -7.61 5.87
CA ILE A 70 -10.06 -6.96 7.15
C ILE A 70 -10.83 -5.65 6.94
N TYR A 71 -10.40 -4.82 5.98
CA TYR A 71 -11.04 -3.56 5.63
C TYR A 71 -12.48 -3.76 5.16
N ASN A 72 -12.71 -4.74 4.28
CA ASN A 72 -14.05 -5.07 3.79
C ASN A 72 -14.97 -5.58 4.91
N GLN A 73 -14.44 -6.33 5.88
CA GLN A 73 -15.21 -6.77 7.05
C GLN A 73 -15.62 -5.58 7.94
N ARG A 74 -14.73 -4.60 8.13
CA ARG A 74 -15.05 -3.37 8.88
C ARG A 74 -16.17 -2.58 8.22
N LEU A 75 -16.13 -2.41 6.89
CA LEU A 75 -17.16 -1.70 6.14
C LEU A 75 -18.55 -2.36 6.17
N GLN A 76 -18.62 -3.69 6.33
CA GLN A 76 -19.90 -4.40 6.44
C GLN A 76 -20.54 -4.26 7.83
N GLN A 77 -19.80 -3.76 8.81
CA GLN A 77 -20.25 -3.58 10.20
C GLN A 77 -20.56 -2.11 10.54
N SER A 78 -20.29 -1.18 9.62
CA SER A 78 -20.60 0.25 9.70
C SER A 78 -21.86 0.61 8.92
#